data_AF-A0A558R467-F1
#
_entry.id   AF-A0A558R467-F1
#
_cell.length_a   1.000
_cell.length_b   1.000
_cell.length_c   1.000
_cell.angle_alpha   90.00
_cell.angle_beta   90.00
_cell.angle_gamma   90.00
#
_symmetry.space_group_name_H-M   'P 1'
#
loop_
_entity.id
_entity.type
_entity.pdbx_description
1 polymer ?
#
loop_
_entity_poly.entity_id
_entity_poly.type
_entity_poly.pdbx_seq_one_letter_code
_entity_poly.pdbx_strand_id
1 'polypeptide(L)'
;MEAPVYPPAAAYEQPVAIPPSELRSDVVSLVELMSAPTAWAIVLRHAPVFQALVQALQPILSNMTVSSFVNYGVIDQKTVAAIDAELLRLPRSQWPVL
;
A
#
# COMPACT_ATOMS: atom_id res chain seq x y z
N MET A 1 -6.92 -26.70 -39.79
CA MET A 1 -6.45 -26.19 -38.49
C MET A 1 -7.69 -25.83 -37.70
N GLU A 2 -8.12 -26.69 -36.78
CA GLU A 2 -9.28 -26.42 -35.91
C GLU A 2 -8.83 -25.52 -34.77
N ALA A 3 -9.54 -24.41 -34.56
CA ALA A 3 -9.30 -23.52 -33.44
C ALA A 3 -9.86 -24.14 -32.14
N PRO A 4 -9.15 -24.05 -31.01
CA PRO A 4 -9.67 -24.52 -29.73
C PRO A 4 -10.92 -23.73 -29.34
N VAL A 5 -12.01 -24.45 -29.06
CA VAL A 5 -13.28 -23.89 -28.59
C VAL A 5 -13.25 -23.85 -27.06
N TYR A 6 -13.29 -22.66 -26.48
CA TYR A 6 -13.36 -22.47 -25.03
C TYR A 6 -14.82 -22.50 -24.56
N PRO A 7 -15.13 -23.20 -23.46
CA PRO A 7 -16.47 -23.18 -22.89
C PRO A 7 -16.81 -21.77 -22.37
N PRO A 8 -18.09 -21.35 -22.41
CA PRO A 8 -18.51 -20.08 -21.84
C PRO A 8 -18.21 -20.05 -20.33
N ALA A 9 -17.73 -18.91 -19.83
CA ALA A 9 -17.41 -18.73 -18.41
C ALA A 9 -18.64 -19.06 -17.55
N ALA A 10 -18.53 -20.06 -16.67
CA ALA A 10 -19.67 -20.67 -16.00
C ALA A 10 -20.32 -19.78 -14.92
N ALA A 11 -19.61 -18.78 -14.40
CA ALA A 11 -20.13 -17.78 -13.48
C ALA A 11 -19.12 -16.64 -13.32
N TYR A 12 -19.61 -15.43 -13.07
CA TYR A 12 -18.78 -14.34 -12.55
C TYR A 12 -18.56 -14.60 -11.05
N GLU A 13 -17.32 -14.89 -10.66
CA GLU A 13 -16.94 -14.88 -9.24
C GLU A 13 -16.67 -13.44 -8.81
N GLN A 14 -17.48 -12.95 -7.87
CA GLN A 14 -17.30 -11.63 -7.32
C GLN A 14 -16.06 -11.63 -6.41
N PRO A 15 -15.10 -10.69 -6.56
CA PRO A 15 -13.95 -10.60 -5.68
C PRO A 15 -14.40 -10.40 -4.23
N VAL A 16 -13.89 -11.23 -3.32
CA VAL A 16 -14.11 -11.07 -1.88
C VAL A 16 -13.14 -10.01 -1.36
N ALA A 17 -13.65 -8.94 -0.76
CA ALA A 17 -12.83 -7.98 -0.03
C ALA A 17 -12.27 -8.66 1.23
N ILE A 18 -10.98 -8.96 1.24
CA ILE A 18 -10.29 -9.45 2.44
C ILE A 18 -9.95 -8.22 3.28
N PRO A 19 -10.50 -8.08 4.50
CA PRO A 19 -10.12 -6.97 5.37
C PRO A 19 -8.61 -7.08 5.66
N PRO A 20 -7.85 -5.97 5.60
CA PRO A 20 -6.43 -6.01 5.88
C PRO A 20 -6.21 -6.53 7.30
N SER A 21 -5.59 -7.71 7.40
CA SER A 21 -5.34 -8.35 8.69
C SER A 21 -4.32 -7.57 9.52
N GLU A 22 -3.42 -6.84 8.85
CA GLU A 22 -2.30 -6.11 9.43
C GLU A 22 -2.01 -4.81 8.67
N LEU A 23 -1.69 -3.74 9.39
CA LEU A 23 -1.22 -2.48 8.81
C LEU A 23 0.24 -2.64 8.35
N ARG A 24 0.42 -2.91 7.06
CA ARG A 24 1.73 -3.11 6.43
C ARG A 24 1.92 -2.26 5.18
N SER A 25 3.16 -1.89 4.93
CA SER A 25 3.62 -1.00 3.87
C SER A 25 3.53 -1.56 2.45
N ASP A 26 3.20 -2.84 2.31
CA ASP A 26 2.99 -3.58 1.06
C ASP A 26 1.51 -3.85 0.74
N VAL A 27 0.62 -3.71 1.74
CA VAL A 27 -0.82 -3.91 1.60
C VAL A 27 -1.55 -2.58 1.50
N VAL A 28 -1.12 -1.59 2.29
CA VAL A 28 -1.80 -0.30 2.41
C VAL A 28 -1.17 0.72 1.48
N SER A 29 -2.02 1.42 0.72
CA SER A 29 -1.62 2.49 -0.19
C SER A 29 -1.07 3.69 0.56
N LEU A 30 -0.26 4.50 -0.11
CA LEU A 30 0.30 5.72 0.48
C LEU A 30 -0.82 6.71 0.84
N VAL A 31 -1.90 6.78 0.06
CA VAL A 31 -3.07 7.63 0.35
C VAL A 31 -3.76 7.20 1.64
N GLU A 32 -3.98 5.91 1.83
CA GLU A 32 -4.57 5.39 3.07
C GLU A 32 -3.66 5.70 4.25
N LEU A 33 -2.33 5.48 4.14
CA LEU A 33 -1.39 5.85 5.20
C LEU A 33 -1.42 7.35 5.51
N MET A 34 -1.58 8.22 4.49
CA MET A 34 -1.73 9.66 4.67
C MET A 34 -3.02 10.06 5.39
N SER A 35 -4.09 9.27 5.25
CA SER A 35 -5.36 9.52 5.93
C SER A 35 -5.29 9.29 7.44
N ALA A 36 -4.29 8.56 7.92
CA ALA A 36 -4.02 8.32 9.33
C ALA A 36 -2.78 9.12 9.80
N PRO A 37 -2.95 10.24 10.53
CA PRO A 37 -1.84 11.14 10.89
C PRO A 37 -0.68 10.45 11.60
N THR A 38 -0.96 9.49 12.49
CA THR A 38 0.08 8.76 13.23
C THR A 38 0.86 7.80 12.32
N ALA A 39 0.16 7.07 11.44
CA ALA A 39 0.82 6.19 10.48
C ALA A 39 1.66 7.00 9.48
N TRP A 40 1.15 8.14 9.02
CA TRP A 40 1.88 9.05 8.15
C TRP A 40 3.15 9.61 8.80
N ALA A 41 3.07 9.97 10.09
CA ALA A 41 4.24 10.44 10.84
C ALA A 41 5.35 9.39 10.93
N ILE A 42 5.00 8.10 11.03
CA ILE A 42 5.98 6.99 11.01
C ILE A 42 6.65 6.92 9.64
N VAL A 43 5.87 6.97 8.56
CA VAL A 43 6.39 6.95 7.19
C VAL A 43 7.36 8.11 6.97
N LEU A 44 6.98 9.33 7.32
CA LEU A 44 7.83 10.52 7.15
C LEU A 44 9.09 10.52 8.02
N ARG A 45 9.05 9.88 9.19
CA ARG A 45 10.24 9.74 10.06
C ARG A 45 11.33 8.92 9.40
N HIS A 46 10.96 7.84 8.72
CA HIS A 46 11.89 6.93 8.07
C HIS A 46 12.19 7.34 6.62
N ALA A 47 11.23 7.96 5.94
CA ALA A 47 11.33 8.34 4.54
C ALA A 47 10.80 9.78 4.31
N PRO A 48 11.55 10.81 4.76
CA PRO A 48 11.12 12.21 4.63
C PRO A 48 10.98 12.67 3.17
N VAL A 49 11.63 11.97 2.23
CA VAL A 49 11.50 12.20 0.78
C VAL A 49 10.04 12.19 0.30
N PHE A 50 9.17 11.42 0.97
CA PHE A 50 7.76 11.39 0.63
C PHE A 50 7.05 12.74 0.82
N GLN A 51 7.51 13.60 1.72
CA GLN A 51 6.91 14.92 1.90
C GLN A 51 6.97 15.77 0.61
N ALA A 52 8.05 15.64 -0.16
CA ALA A 52 8.21 16.31 -1.44
C ALA A 52 7.50 15.55 -2.57
N LEU A 53 7.56 14.21 -2.57
CA LEU A 53 6.99 13.40 -3.65
C LEU A 53 5.46 13.38 -3.67
N VAL A 54 4.81 13.51 -2.51
CA VAL A 54 3.36 13.42 -2.41
C VAL A 54 2.64 14.46 -3.29
N GLN A 55 3.19 15.67 -3.42
CA GLN A 55 2.58 16.70 -4.28
C GLN A 55 2.71 16.37 -5.76
N ALA A 56 3.85 15.80 -6.18
CA ALA A 56 4.11 15.45 -7.57
C ALA A 56 3.40 14.17 -8.02
N LEU A 57 3.20 13.22 -7.09
CA LEU A 57 2.66 11.89 -7.37
C LEU A 57 1.19 11.74 -6.99
N GLN A 58 0.54 12.79 -6.49
CA GLN A 58 -0.83 12.75 -5.96
C GLN A 58 -1.84 11.92 -6.77
N PRO A 59 -1.93 12.02 -8.13
CA PRO A 59 -2.93 11.27 -8.90
C PRO A 59 -2.71 9.75 -8.90
N ILE A 60 -1.52 9.27 -8.57
CA ILE A 60 -1.18 7.83 -8.60
C ILE A 60 -0.95 7.22 -7.21
N LEU A 61 -0.92 8.04 -6.15
CA LEU A 61 -0.62 7.56 -4.79
C LEU A 61 -1.63 6.53 -4.26
N SER A 62 -2.88 6.56 -4.74
CA SER A 62 -3.91 5.58 -4.34
C SER A 62 -3.59 4.16 -4.81
N ASN A 63 -2.76 4.02 -5.85
CA ASN A 63 -2.35 2.73 -6.41
C ASN A 63 -0.91 2.35 -6.03
N MET A 64 -0.22 3.19 -5.25
CA MET A 64 1.16 2.97 -4.84
C MET A 64 1.24 2.69 -3.35
N THR A 65 1.98 1.65 -3.00
CA THR A 65 2.36 1.31 -1.64
C THR A 65 3.74 1.88 -1.34
N VAL A 66 4.12 1.97 -0.05
CA VAL A 66 5.48 2.38 0.32
C VAL A 66 6.52 1.39 -0.24
N SER A 67 6.22 0.09 -0.27
CA SER A 67 7.12 -0.93 -0.83
C SER A 67 7.40 -0.74 -2.33
N SER A 68 6.46 -0.16 -3.09
CA SER A 68 6.63 0.14 -4.51
C SER A 68 7.82 1.08 -4.78
N PHE A 69 8.12 1.98 -3.83
CA PHE A 69 9.21 2.96 -3.96
C PHE A 69 10.61 2.37 -3.83
N VAL A 70 10.73 1.13 -3.34
CA VAL A 70 11.99 0.37 -3.38
C VAL A 70 12.40 0.09 -4.83
N ASN A 71 11.44 -0.27 -5.70
CA ASN A 71 11.73 -0.58 -7.10
C ASN A 71 12.23 0.64 -7.88
N TYR A 72 11.84 1.84 -7.46
CA TYR A 72 12.26 3.10 -8.06
C TYR A 72 13.54 3.67 -7.41
N GLY A 73 14.14 2.98 -6.43
CA GLY A 73 15.36 3.42 -5.75
C GLY A 73 15.18 4.65 -4.86
N VAL A 74 13.93 4.99 -4.51
CA VAL A 74 13.60 6.17 -3.69
C VAL A 74 13.87 5.90 -2.20
N ILE A 75 13.61 4.67 -1.76
CA ILE A 75 13.91 4.18 -0.41
C ILE A 75 14.49 2.76 -0.51
N ASP A 76 15.16 2.30 0.55
CA ASP A 76 15.71 0.94 0.60
C ASP A 76 14.79 -0.04 1.35
N GLN A 77 15.04 -1.34 1.20
CA GLN A 77 14.26 -2.38 1.89
C GLN A 77 14.35 -2.28 3.42
N LYS A 78 15.46 -1.75 3.96
CA LYS A 78 15.64 -1.57 5.40
C LYS A 78 14.69 -0.50 5.96
N THR A 79 14.52 0.59 5.22
CA THR A 79 13.56 1.66 5.55
C THR A 79 12.13 1.10 5.56
N VAL A 80 11.76 0.30 4.57
CA VAL A 80 10.44 -0.35 4.52
C VAL A 80 10.23 -1.26 5.74
N ALA A 81 11.21 -2.11 6.08
CA ALA A 81 11.12 -2.98 7.24
C ALA A 81 11.00 -2.20 8.57
N ALA A 82 11.68 -1.06 8.69
CA ALA A 82 11.58 -0.19 9.86
C ALA A 82 10.19 0.45 9.99
N ILE A 83 9.62 0.90 8.85
CA ILE A 83 8.24 1.41 8.78
C ILE A 83 7.25 0.33 9.21
N ASP A 84 7.33 -0.87 8.64
CA ASP A 84 6.45 -2.00 8.99
C ASP A 84 6.51 -2.33 10.49
N ALA A 85 7.72 -2.38 11.06
CA ALA A 85 7.89 -2.69 12.48
C ALA A 85 7.24 -1.65 13.41
N GLU A 86 7.17 -0.39 13.00
CA GLU A 86 6.46 0.66 13.75
C GLU A 86 4.96 0.66 13.47
N LEU A 87 4.54 0.45 12.23
CA LEU A 87 3.12 0.37 11.86
C LEU A 87 2.40 -0.78 12.59
N LEU A 88 3.04 -1.94 12.71
CA LEU A 88 2.51 -3.10 13.44
C LEU A 88 2.32 -2.85 14.94
N ARG A 89 2.99 -1.83 15.50
CA ARG A 89 2.84 -1.43 16.92
C ARG A 89 1.72 -0.43 17.14
N LEU A 90 1.12 0.12 16.09
CA LEU A 90 0.03 1.07 16.23
C LEU A 90 -1.25 0.37 16.73
N PRO A 91 -1.96 0.97 17.71
CA PRO A 91 -3.27 0.48 18.09
C PRO A 91 -4.26 0.64 16.92
N ARG A 92 -5.19 -0.32 16.76
CA ARG A 92 -6.18 -0.30 15.66
C ARG A 92 -7.00 0.98 15.57
N SER A 93 -7.19 1.70 16.68
CA SER A 93 -7.89 3.00 16.70
C SER A 93 -7.15 4.11 15.95
N GLN A 94 -5.87 3.90 15.60
CA GLN A 94 -5.03 4.84 14.87
C GLN A 94 -4.73 4.36 13.43
N TRP A 95 -5.35 3.26 13.01
CA TRP A 95 -5.21 2.76 11.65
C TRP A 95 -6.06 3.59 10.70
N PRO A 96 -5.68 3.68 9.41
CA PRO A 96 -6.55 4.26 8.40
C PRO A 96 -7.86 3.48 8.30
N VAL A 97 -8.92 4.16 7.89
CA VAL A 97 -10.20 3.51 7.60
C VAL A 97 -10.02 2.78 6.27
N LEU A 98 -9.86 1.46 6.34
CA LEU A 98 -9.69 0.54 5.21
C LEU A 98 -11.06 0.01 4.75
#